data_AF-A0A0U1L281-F1
#
_entry.id   AF-A0A0U1L281-F1
#
_cell.length_a   1.000
_cell.length_b   1.000
_cell.length_c   1.000
_cell.angle_alpha   90.00
_cell.angle_beta   90.00
_cell.angle_gamma   90.00
#
_symmetry.space_group_name_H-M   'P 1'
#
loop_
_entity.id
_entity.type
_entity.pdbx_description
1 polymer ?
#
loop_
_entity_poly.entity_id
_entity_poly.type
_entity_poly.pdbx_seq_one_letter_code
_entity_poly.pdbx_strand_id
1 'polypeptide(L)'
;MTVGMKVHQALGMLKTLSGNFHSFAMDTQDPQAKQMFQNFSKQMDQISNDLTSRLQYIEGQEPQYAMENMTQQQASQQQDKQQQMRLQ
;
A
#
# COMPACT_ATOMS: atom_id res chain seq x y z
N MET A 1 -6.49 -12.24 -4.70
CA MET A 1 -6.32 -10.92 -4.06
C MET A 1 -6.76 -11.02 -2.62
N THR A 2 -5.84 -10.81 -1.67
CA THR A 2 -6.17 -10.72 -0.25
C THR A 2 -6.85 -9.39 0.07
N VAL A 3 -7.30 -9.22 1.32
CA VAL A 3 -7.88 -7.94 1.75
C VAL A 3 -6.79 -6.86 1.74
N GLY A 4 -5.57 -7.19 2.19
CA GLY A 4 -4.41 -6.28 2.10
C GLY A 4 -4.15 -5.80 0.67
N MET A 5 -4.17 -6.71 -0.32
CA MET A 5 -4.01 -6.33 -1.73
C MET A 5 -5.11 -5.37 -2.23
N LYS A 6 -6.37 -5.59 -1.81
CA LYS A 6 -7.49 -4.69 -2.16
C LYS A 6 -7.32 -3.32 -1.51
N VAL A 7 -6.86 -3.26 -0.27
CA VAL A 7 -6.61 -1.99 0.44
C VAL A 7 -5.43 -1.23 -0.18
N HIS A 8 -4.35 -1.89 -0.57
CA HIS A 8 -3.25 -1.28 -1.34
C HIS A 8 -3.75 -0.64 -2.64
N GLN A 9 -4.56 -1.37 -3.42
CA GLN A 9 -5.13 -0.84 -4.65
C GLN A 9 -6.00 0.39 -4.37
N ALA A 10 -6.83 0.36 -3.32
CA ALA A 10 -7.66 1.48 -2.91
C ALA A 10 -6.81 2.71 -2.51
N LEU A 11 -5.73 2.51 -1.75
CA LEU A 11 -4.79 3.59 -1.39
C LEU A 11 -4.16 4.23 -2.62
N GLY A 12 -3.79 3.44 -3.63
CA GLY A 12 -3.31 3.96 -4.90
C GLY A 12 -4.33 4.84 -5.62
N MET A 13 -5.59 4.40 -5.68
CA MET A 13 -6.68 5.17 -6.28
C MET A 13 -6.95 6.48 -5.53
N LEU A 14 -6.92 6.47 -4.20
CA LEU A 14 -7.11 7.67 -3.38
C LEU A 14 -6.01 8.71 -3.59
N LYS A 15 -4.73 8.28 -3.69
CA LYS A 15 -3.61 9.18 -4.00
C LYS A 15 -3.76 9.83 -5.36
N THR A 16 -4.15 9.05 -6.38
CA THR A 16 -4.45 9.58 -7.72
C THR A 16 -5.59 10.59 -7.67
N LEU A 17 -6.68 10.29 -6.94
CA LEU A 17 -7.80 11.21 -6.78
C LEU A 17 -7.41 12.50 -6.04
N SER A 18 -6.60 12.42 -4.98
CA SER A 18 -6.10 13.59 -4.26
C SER A 18 -5.31 14.52 -5.20
N GLY A 19 -4.40 13.96 -5.99
CA GLY A 19 -3.65 14.70 -7.01
C GLY A 19 -4.55 15.33 -8.07
N ASN A 20 -5.54 14.59 -8.57
CA ASN A 20 -6.51 15.10 -9.54
C ASN A 20 -7.30 16.28 -8.98
N PHE A 21 -7.79 16.20 -7.73
CA PHE A 21 -8.48 17.33 -7.10
C PHE A 21 -7.57 18.53 -6.88
N HIS A 22 -6.29 18.31 -6.57
CA HIS A 22 -5.32 19.40 -6.51
C HIS A 22 -5.19 20.10 -7.87
N SER A 23 -5.05 19.34 -8.97
CA SER A 23 -5.01 19.88 -10.33
C SER A 23 -6.30 20.63 -10.68
N PHE A 24 -7.48 20.07 -10.39
CA PHE A 24 -8.76 20.73 -10.67
C PHE A 24 -8.91 22.05 -9.90
N ALA A 25 -8.38 22.14 -8.69
CA ALA A 25 -8.34 23.38 -7.91
C ALA A 25 -7.41 24.44 -8.53
N MET A 26 -6.36 24.03 -9.25
CA MET A 26 -5.46 24.93 -9.97
C MET A 26 -6.07 25.39 -11.30
N ASP A 27 -6.77 24.49 -12.00
CA ASP A 27 -7.33 24.74 -13.33
C ASP A 27 -8.63 25.57 -13.29
N THR A 28 -9.41 25.45 -12.22
CA THR A 28 -10.69 26.15 -12.11
C THR A 28 -10.55 27.64 -11.79
N GLN A 29 -11.38 28.46 -12.44
CA GLN A 29 -11.51 29.89 -12.15
C GLN A 29 -12.60 30.20 -11.11
N ASP A 30 -13.45 29.23 -10.79
CA ASP A 30 -14.52 29.38 -9.80
C ASP A 30 -13.93 29.30 -8.36
N PRO A 31 -14.05 30.38 -7.55
CA PRO A 31 -13.52 30.41 -6.19
C PRO A 31 -14.14 29.35 -5.26
N GLN A 32 -15.42 29.06 -5.43
CA GLN A 32 -16.13 28.07 -4.64
C GLN A 32 -15.69 26.65 -5.04
N ALA A 33 -15.58 26.38 -6.34
CA ALA A 33 -15.06 25.10 -6.83
C ALA A 33 -13.61 24.87 -6.39
N LYS A 34 -12.78 25.91 -6.39
CA LYS A 34 -11.39 25.83 -5.90
C LYS A 34 -11.33 25.38 -4.45
N GLN A 35 -12.11 26.00 -3.56
CA GLN A 35 -12.17 25.60 -2.16
C GLN A 35 -12.72 24.17 -2.00
N MET A 36 -13.74 23.81 -2.79
CA MET A 36 -14.32 22.48 -2.78
C MET A 36 -13.29 21.40 -3.14
N PHE A 37 -12.56 21.57 -4.25
CA PHE A 37 -11.55 20.61 -4.68
C PHE A 37 -10.36 20.52 -3.72
N GLN A 38 -9.92 21.64 -3.13
CA GLN A 38 -8.93 21.62 -2.04
C GLN A 38 -9.41 20.81 -0.83
N ASN A 39 -10.69 20.95 -0.46
CA ASN A 39 -11.28 20.17 0.63
C ASN A 39 -11.41 18.68 0.27
N PHE A 40 -11.68 18.33 -0.99
CA PHE A 40 -11.71 16.94 -1.44
C PHE A 40 -10.33 16.29 -1.40
N SER A 41 -9.29 16.97 -1.87
CA SER A 41 -7.90 16.49 -1.76
C SER A 41 -7.52 16.20 -0.30
N LYS A 42 -7.80 17.13 0.62
CA LYS A 42 -7.58 16.92 2.06
C LYS A 42 -8.32 15.70 2.62
N GLN A 43 -9.56 15.48 2.21
CA GLN A 43 -10.34 14.30 2.63
C GLN A 43 -9.74 13.00 2.09
N MET A 44 -9.27 12.99 0.84
CA MET A 44 -8.59 11.81 0.28
C MET A 44 -7.30 11.49 1.05
N ASP A 45 -6.53 12.51 1.44
CA ASP A 45 -5.31 12.33 2.23
C ASP A 45 -5.63 11.78 3.63
N GLN A 46 -6.68 12.30 4.28
CA GLN A 46 -7.13 11.80 5.58
C GLN A 46 -7.57 10.34 5.51
N ILE A 47 -8.43 9.98 4.54
CA ILE A 47 -8.87 8.60 4.34
C ILE A 47 -7.68 7.68 4.02
N SER A 48 -6.71 8.18 3.25
CA SER A 48 -5.49 7.43 2.94
C SER A 48 -4.67 7.13 4.18
N ASN A 49 -4.55 8.08 5.12
CA ASN A 49 -3.85 7.85 6.39
C ASN A 49 -4.56 6.81 7.26
N ASP A 50 -5.88 6.88 7.35
CA ASP A 50 -6.70 5.92 8.11
C ASP A 50 -6.57 4.50 7.53
N LEU A 51 -6.67 4.38 6.20
CA LEU A 51 -6.50 3.10 5.50
C LEU A 51 -5.07 2.57 5.59
N THR A 52 -4.05 3.43 5.62
CA THR A 52 -2.64 3.01 5.80
C THR A 52 -2.46 2.36 7.17
N SER A 53 -3.03 2.97 8.21
CA SER A 53 -2.99 2.40 9.57
C SER A 53 -3.70 1.04 9.62
N ARG A 54 -4.84 0.91 8.92
CA ARG A 54 -5.57 -0.35 8.83
C ARG A 54 -4.83 -1.41 8.02
N LEU A 55 -4.16 -1.01 6.95
CA LEU A 55 -3.38 -1.92 6.10
C LEU A 55 -2.25 -2.57 6.90
N GLN A 56 -1.49 -1.79 7.68
CA GLN A 56 -0.42 -2.32 8.53
C GLN A 56 -0.91 -3.42 9.48
N TYR A 57 -2.10 -3.24 10.06
CA TYR A 57 -2.73 -4.27 10.89
C TYR A 57 -3.12 -5.52 10.08
N ILE A 58 -3.70 -5.33 8.88
CA ILE A 58 -4.12 -6.45 8.02
C ILE A 58 -2.91 -7.27 7.58
N GLU A 59 -1.85 -6.62 7.11
CA GLU A 59 -0.64 -7.28 6.64
C GLU A 59 -0.01 -8.15 7.74
N GLY A 60 -0.02 -7.68 8.99
CA GLY A 60 0.44 -8.47 10.13
C GLY A 60 -0.39 -9.73 10.43
N GLN A 61 -1.60 -9.84 9.90
CA GLN A 61 -2.52 -10.96 10.14
C GLN A 61 -2.66 -11.90 8.94
N GLU A 62 -2.08 -11.57 7.77
CA GLU A 62 -2.29 -12.39 6.57
C GLU A 62 -1.31 -13.59 6.54
N PRO A 63 -1.81 -14.83 6.37
CA PRO A 63 -0.99 -16.05 6.41
C PRO A 63 0.06 -16.11 5.30
N GLN A 64 -0.11 -15.34 4.23
CA GLN A 64 0.89 -15.23 3.17
C GLN A 64 2.21 -14.59 3.66
N TYR A 65 2.17 -13.62 4.57
CA TYR A 65 3.40 -13.06 5.17
C TYR A 65 4.09 -14.10 6.05
N ALA A 66 3.33 -14.92 6.77
CA ALA A 66 3.89 -16.03 7.54
C ALA A 66 4.50 -17.12 6.62
N MET A 67 3.83 -17.46 5.52
CA MET A 67 4.34 -18.43 4.54
C MET A 67 5.57 -17.91 3.78
N GLU A 68 5.63 -16.63 3.43
CA GLU A 68 6.77 -16.02 2.74
C GLU A 68 8.03 -16.02 3.62
N ASN A 69 7.87 -15.74 4.91
CA ASN A 69 8.97 -15.86 5.87
C ASN A 69 9.45 -17.33 6.02
N MET A 70 8.53 -18.29 6.00
CA MET A 70 8.86 -19.72 6.07
C MET A 70 9.58 -20.22 4.81
N THR A 71 9.10 -19.85 3.61
CA THR A 71 9.74 -20.28 2.35
C THR A 71 11.15 -19.71 2.22
N GLN A 72 11.36 -18.48 2.69
CA GLN A 72 12.69 -17.85 2.66
C GLN A 72 13.68 -18.51 3.63
N GLN A 73 13.22 -18.95 4.81
CA GLN A 73 14.05 -19.75 5.74
C GLN A 73 14.38 -21.15 5.21
N GLN A 74 13.45 -21.80 4.51
CA GLN A 74 13.69 -23.12 3.92
C GLN A 74 14.67 -23.06 2.74
N ALA A 75 14.59 -22.02 1.92
CA ALA A 75 15.50 -21.81 0.79
C ALA A 75 16.95 -21.58 1.25
N SER A 76 17.15 -20.81 2.31
CA SER A 76 18.48 -20.56 2.89
C SER A 76 19.08 -21.81 3.52
N GLN A 77 18.30 -22.61 4.25
CA GLN A 77 18.78 -23.90 4.80
C GLN A 77 19.12 -24.94 3.72
N GLN A 78 18.40 -24.94 2.59
CA GLN A 78 18.72 -25.83 1.47
C GLN A 78 20.01 -25.42 0.74
N GLN A 79 20.27 -24.12 0.61
CA GLN A 79 21.52 -23.61 0.05
C GLN A 79 22.73 -23.94 0.94
N ASP A 80 22.60 -23.80 2.26
CA ASP A 80 23.66 -24.16 3.20
C ASP A 80 23.97 -25.66 3.18
N LYS A 81 22.94 -26.51 3.13
CA LYS A 81 23.13 -27.96 2.98
C LYS A 81 23.81 -28.34 1.66
N GLN A 82 23.46 -27.68 0.56
CA GLN A 82 24.10 -27.93 -0.74
C GLN A 82 25.54 -27.41 -0.80
N GLN A 83 25.88 -26.36 -0.06
CA GLN A 83 27.27 -25.91 0.07
C GLN A 83 28.08 -26.88 0.92
N GLN A 84 27.57 -27.34 2.06
CA GLN A 84 28.25 -28.33 2.91
C GLN A 84 28.49 -29.66 2.19
N MET A 85 27.57 -30.10 1.32
CA MET A 85 27.77 -31.30 0.49
C MET A 85 28.77 -31.11 -0.66
N ARG A 86 29.01 -29.88 -1.12
CA ARG A 86 30.04 -29.58 -2.14
C ARG A 86 31.45 -29.44 -1.57
N LEU A 87 31.57 -29.34 -0.25
CA LEU A 87 32.83 -29.17 0.48
C LEU A 87 33.37 -30.49 1.08
N GLN A 88 32.71 -31.62 0.81
CA GLN A 88 33.21 -32.98 1.05
C GLN A 88 33.64 -33.61 -0.27
#